data_AF-A0A5Y9F5Z7-F1
#
_entry.id   AF-A0A5Y9F5Z7-F1
#
_cell.length_a   1.000
_cell.length_b   1.000
_cell.length_c   1.000
_cell.angle_alpha   90.00
_cell.angle_beta   90.00
_cell.angle_gamma   90.00
#
_symmetry.space_group_name_H-M   'P 1'
#
loop_
_entity.id
_entity.type
_entity.pdbx_description
1 polymer ?
#
loop_
_entity_poly.entity_id
_entity_poly.type
_entity_poly.pdbx_seq_one_letter_code
_entity_poly.pdbx_strand_id
1 'polypeptide(L)'
;MTILEKNIQALLSGVNEPLGNRLLNFIQNKTCSRFNIDENLNIYDKTHNVFMYENLEEEINFFYQSILEKTPRYPFICIYGIGNALLIKNLAKHYKHLFVFESEIELFILALSTIDLSEELKVYKIVLFDCVAKDLEIQIAMIFDQQSILEHLSLYEILINASYYLRFYEKQILFLNEMCLKTIGVAVRNANISCSLPLLTYGQFLQNIPSMLESIPFQRILNERKNKFENAIVVSAGPSLAKQLSLLKAYQDKAVIFCADGALSMLEKEGIVPDYVTNLDFTDLAMKFFQNKENKTSLNILSCATHPNVVHSLKAENCMIVLRNKALYQRFNLNDFGYIDTGTHVSHFSYTLALALGFKNIIMIGQDLAFDEEGNSHSKGFVLGEKIDHTLNMPTLKTQAYGGKGEVLTHIA
;
A
#
# COMPACT_ATOMS: atom_id res chain seq x y z
N MET A 1 -20.12 7.80 35.41
CA MET A 1 -19.07 7.87 34.40
C MET A 1 -18.86 9.32 34.03
N THR A 2 -17.67 9.86 34.24
CA THR A 2 -17.32 11.23 33.88
C THR A 2 -17.35 11.41 32.35
N ILE A 3 -17.38 12.65 31.86
CA ILE A 3 -17.32 12.94 30.41
C ILE A 3 -16.03 12.35 29.82
N LEU A 4 -14.90 12.55 30.51
CA LEU A 4 -13.60 12.00 30.13
C LEU A 4 -13.63 10.46 30.02
N GLU A 5 -14.19 9.78 31.01
CA GLU A 5 -14.31 8.32 31.00
C GLU A 5 -15.14 7.82 29.82
N LYS A 6 -16.26 8.48 29.49
CA LYS A 6 -17.09 8.11 28.34
C LYS A 6 -16.34 8.24 27.02
N ASN A 7 -15.64 9.36 26.85
CA ASN A 7 -14.85 9.63 25.65
C ASN A 7 -13.70 8.63 25.49
N ILE A 8 -12.96 8.34 26.57
CA ILE A 8 -11.88 7.36 26.55
C ILE A 8 -12.42 5.96 26.26
N GLN A 9 -13.56 5.57 26.85
CA GLN A 9 -14.19 4.28 26.55
C GLN A 9 -14.63 4.17 25.08
N ALA A 10 -15.11 5.25 24.48
CA ALA A 10 -15.42 5.29 23.05
C ALA A 10 -14.17 5.07 22.18
N LEU A 11 -13.02 5.63 22.55
CA LEU A 11 -11.75 5.37 21.86
C LEU A 11 -11.34 3.90 22.00
N LEU A 12 -11.48 3.35 23.21
CA LEU A 12 -11.09 1.97 23.54
C LEU A 12 -12.04 0.90 22.98
N SER A 13 -13.20 1.27 22.41
CA SER A 13 -14.15 0.30 21.83
C SER A 13 -13.74 -0.23 20.46
N GLY A 14 -12.44 -0.15 20.10
CA GLY A 14 -11.90 -0.51 18.78
C GLY A 14 -11.84 0.64 17.78
N VAL A 15 -12.15 1.87 18.19
CA VAL A 15 -12.11 3.06 17.31
C VAL A 15 -10.68 3.60 17.18
N ASN A 16 -10.03 3.85 18.31
CA ASN A 16 -8.65 4.30 18.39
C ASN A 16 -8.05 3.87 19.75
N GLU A 17 -7.89 2.55 19.89
CA GLU A 17 -7.34 1.93 21.09
C GLU A 17 -5.93 2.46 21.45
N PRO A 18 -5.00 2.68 20.48
CA PRO A 18 -3.69 3.24 20.79
C PRO A 18 -3.75 4.59 21.50
N LEU A 19 -4.57 5.53 21.01
CA LEU A 19 -4.76 6.83 21.65
C LEU A 19 -5.45 6.69 23.01
N GLY A 20 -6.51 5.87 23.10
CA GLY A 20 -7.21 5.61 24.36
C GLY A 20 -6.27 5.11 25.47
N ASN A 21 -5.42 4.13 25.14
CA ASN A 21 -4.41 3.60 26.07
C ASN A 21 -3.36 4.65 26.46
N ARG A 22 -2.93 5.49 25.51
CA ARG A 22 -1.98 6.57 25.78
C ARG A 22 -2.57 7.62 26.73
N LEU A 23 -3.83 7.98 26.55
CA LEU A 23 -4.56 8.91 27.44
C LEU A 23 -4.70 8.34 28.86
N LEU A 24 -5.10 7.07 28.99
CA LEU A 24 -5.16 6.38 30.29
C LEU A 24 -3.80 6.39 31.00
N ASN A 25 -2.75 6.02 30.29
CA ASN A 25 -1.39 6.00 30.81
C ASN A 25 -0.93 7.40 31.27
N PHE A 26 -1.29 8.45 30.53
CA PHE A 26 -1.00 9.83 30.91
C PHE A 26 -1.71 10.20 32.21
N ILE A 27 -3.02 9.97 32.32
CA ILE A 27 -3.82 10.31 33.51
C ILE A 27 -3.32 9.58 34.76
N GLN A 28 -2.84 8.34 34.62
CA GLN A 28 -2.34 7.55 35.75
C GLN A 28 -0.97 8.01 36.25
N ASN A 29 -0.12 8.54 35.38
CA ASN A 29 1.28 8.80 35.68
C ASN A 29 1.67 10.28 35.68
N LYS A 30 0.83 11.16 35.14
CA LYS A 30 1.09 12.58 34.94
C LYS A 30 -0.18 13.40 35.17
N THR A 31 0.02 14.69 35.39
CA THR A 31 -1.05 15.68 35.50
C THR A 31 -0.88 16.75 34.43
N CYS A 32 -1.98 17.31 33.93
CA CYS A 32 -1.93 18.48 33.04
C CYS A 32 -1.23 19.63 33.76
N SER A 33 -0.06 20.02 33.25
CA SER A 33 0.83 20.98 33.91
C SER A 33 0.97 22.25 33.08
N ARG A 34 1.00 22.11 31.76
CA ARG A 34 1.20 23.20 30.81
C ARG A 34 -0.10 23.93 30.50
N PHE A 35 -1.17 23.20 30.24
CA PHE A 35 -2.46 23.77 29.88
C PHE A 35 -3.44 23.69 31.03
N ASN A 36 -4.26 24.74 31.18
CA ASN A 36 -5.44 24.72 32.04
C ASN A 36 -6.62 25.36 31.33
N ILE A 37 -7.81 24.89 31.62
CA ILE A 37 -9.06 25.46 31.11
C ILE A 37 -9.72 26.29 32.22
N ASP A 38 -10.23 27.47 31.89
CA ASP A 38 -10.96 28.32 32.83
C ASP A 38 -12.47 28.01 32.85
N GLU A 39 -13.22 28.74 33.67
CA GLU A 39 -14.68 28.59 33.80
C GLU A 39 -15.45 28.92 32.51
N ASN A 40 -14.86 29.74 31.63
CA ASN A 40 -15.42 30.10 30.34
C ASN A 40 -15.00 29.14 29.21
N LEU A 41 -14.31 28.05 29.55
CA LEU A 41 -13.77 27.06 28.62
C LEU A 41 -12.61 27.57 27.74
N ASN A 42 -11.99 28.70 28.09
CA ASN A 42 -10.78 29.17 27.41
C ASN A 42 -9.54 28.45 27.97
N ILE A 43 -8.57 28.19 27.11
CA ILE A 43 -7.36 27.43 27.46
C ILE A 43 -6.22 28.42 27.67
N TYR A 44 -5.57 28.35 28.82
CA TYR A 44 -4.36 29.09 29.11
C TYR A 44 -3.13 28.20 28.92
N ASP A 45 -2.17 28.64 28.12
CA ASP A 45 -0.86 28.00 27.95
C ASP A 45 0.15 28.66 28.90
N LYS A 46 0.51 27.96 29.98
CA LYS A 46 1.48 28.47 30.98
C LYS A 46 2.91 28.56 30.45
N THR A 47 3.26 27.81 29.40
CA THR A 47 4.59 27.89 28.80
C THR A 47 4.77 29.22 28.07
N HIS A 48 3.75 29.67 27.35
CA HIS A 48 3.79 30.90 26.57
C HIS A 48 3.15 32.10 27.29
N ASN A 49 2.48 31.88 28.42
CA ASN A 49 1.72 32.86 29.19
C ASN A 49 0.66 33.61 28.36
N VAL A 50 -0.10 32.85 27.57
CA VAL A 50 -1.17 33.39 26.72
C VAL A 50 -2.41 32.51 26.80
N PHE A 51 -3.57 33.12 26.61
CA PHE A 51 -4.78 32.37 26.30
C PHE A 51 -4.76 31.93 24.83
N MET A 52 -5.36 30.77 24.56
CA MET A 52 -5.51 30.21 23.21
C MET A 52 -6.44 31.09 22.36
N TYR A 53 -7.43 31.70 23.00
CA TYR A 53 -8.39 32.61 22.38
C TYR A 53 -8.34 33.96 23.11
N GLU A 54 -8.29 35.05 22.36
CA GLU A 54 -8.51 36.42 22.87
C GLU A 54 -9.98 36.63 23.22
N ASN A 55 -10.88 36.23 22.31
CA ASN A 55 -12.32 36.16 22.54
C ASN A 55 -12.84 34.81 22.04
N LEU A 56 -13.11 33.91 22.98
CA LEU A 56 -13.48 32.53 22.69
C LEU A 56 -14.69 32.41 21.75
N GLU A 57 -15.76 33.15 22.03
CA GLU A 57 -17.01 33.03 21.29
C GLU A 57 -16.89 33.62 19.88
N GLU A 58 -16.28 34.80 19.76
CA GLU A 58 -16.06 35.45 18.46
C GLU A 58 -15.15 34.64 17.57
N GLU A 59 -14.03 34.13 18.09
CA GLU A 59 -13.07 33.35 17.31
C GLU A 59 -13.66 32.00 16.89
N ILE A 60 -14.30 31.26 17.80
CA ILE A 60 -14.95 29.99 17.44
C ILE A 60 -16.00 30.21 16.37
N ASN A 61 -16.84 31.24 16.51
CA ASN A 61 -17.86 31.56 15.51
C ASN A 61 -17.22 31.95 14.16
N PHE A 62 -16.15 32.73 14.18
CA PHE A 62 -15.41 33.11 12.98
C PHE A 62 -14.84 31.89 12.24
N PHE A 63 -14.10 31.02 12.93
CA PHE A 63 -13.54 29.80 12.32
C PHE A 63 -14.65 28.85 11.87
N TYR A 64 -15.72 28.70 12.65
CA TYR A 64 -16.87 27.88 12.29
C TYR A 64 -17.51 28.33 10.97
N GLN A 65 -17.85 29.61 10.84
CA GLN A 65 -18.46 30.14 9.62
C GLN A 65 -17.49 30.07 8.43
N SER A 66 -16.23 30.45 8.64
CA SER A 66 -15.21 30.42 7.58
C SER A 66 -15.02 29.01 7.02
N ILE A 67 -15.00 27.99 7.87
CA ILE A 67 -14.87 26.59 7.45
C ILE A 67 -16.10 26.15 6.67
N LEU A 68 -17.32 26.43 7.16
CA LEU A 68 -18.56 26.06 6.47
C LEU A 68 -18.70 26.73 5.09
N GLU A 69 -18.35 28.01 4.99
CA GLU A 69 -18.38 28.76 3.73
C GLU A 69 -17.37 28.22 2.72
N LYS A 70 -16.18 27.83 3.20
CA LYS A 70 -15.09 27.33 2.34
C LYS A 70 -15.29 25.89 1.87
N THR A 71 -15.97 25.06 2.66
CA THR A 71 -16.06 23.61 2.41
C THR A 71 -17.49 23.12 2.15
N PRO A 72 -18.26 23.77 1.26
CA PRO A 72 -19.64 23.37 1.01
C PRO A 72 -19.66 21.96 0.42
N ARG A 73 -20.44 21.07 1.05
CA ARG A 73 -20.63 19.66 0.61
C ARG A 73 -19.38 18.79 0.67
N TYR A 74 -18.33 19.22 1.37
CA TYR A 74 -17.18 18.34 1.59
C TYR A 74 -17.64 17.12 2.42
N PRO A 75 -17.28 15.88 2.02
CA PRO A 75 -17.67 14.70 2.79
C PRO A 75 -16.85 14.54 4.06
N PHE A 76 -15.62 15.05 4.05
CA PHE A 76 -14.73 15.10 5.21
C PHE A 76 -13.98 16.43 5.26
N ILE A 77 -13.46 16.75 6.45
CA ILE A 77 -12.48 17.82 6.63
C ILE A 77 -11.35 17.36 7.55
N CYS A 78 -10.16 17.92 7.34
CA CYS A 78 -9.00 17.75 8.21
C CYS A 78 -8.78 19.03 9.01
N ILE A 79 -8.68 18.93 10.33
CA ILE A 79 -8.47 20.07 11.23
C ILE A 79 -7.21 19.81 12.07
N TYR A 80 -6.31 20.78 12.13
CA TYR A 80 -5.24 20.79 13.12
C TYR A 80 -5.65 21.58 14.36
N GLY A 81 -5.49 20.92 15.51
CA GLY A 81 -5.78 21.43 16.83
C GLY A 81 -7.17 21.04 17.33
N ILE A 82 -7.23 20.35 18.48
CA ILE A 82 -8.52 19.99 19.11
C ILE A 82 -9.09 21.14 19.96
N GLY A 83 -8.23 22.03 20.47
CA GLY A 83 -8.60 23.13 21.37
C GLY A 83 -9.41 22.64 22.57
N ASN A 84 -10.55 23.26 22.83
CA ASN A 84 -11.52 22.81 23.85
C ASN A 84 -12.65 21.93 23.29
N ALA A 85 -12.51 21.44 22.06
CA ALA A 85 -13.49 20.65 21.29
C ALA A 85 -14.84 21.32 20.94
N LEU A 86 -15.10 22.58 21.31
CA LEU A 86 -16.35 23.26 20.96
C LEU A 86 -16.53 23.39 19.44
N LEU A 87 -15.49 23.87 18.74
CA LEU A 87 -15.52 23.97 17.27
C LEU A 87 -15.75 22.59 16.62
N ILE A 88 -15.01 21.59 17.08
CA ILE A 88 -15.09 20.21 16.56
C ILE A 88 -16.51 19.65 16.72
N LYS A 89 -17.12 19.81 17.90
CA LYS A 89 -18.49 19.35 18.17
C LYS A 89 -19.52 20.04 17.27
N ASN A 90 -19.35 21.32 16.99
CA ASN A 90 -20.24 22.06 16.11
C ASN A 90 -20.09 21.64 14.66
N LEU A 91 -18.85 21.54 14.16
CA LEU A 91 -18.58 21.08 12.79
C LEU A 91 -19.02 19.64 12.57
N ALA A 92 -18.96 18.78 13.60
CA ALA A 92 -19.44 17.40 13.52
C ALA A 92 -20.92 17.27 13.14
N LYS A 93 -21.72 18.33 13.15
CA LYS A 93 -23.10 18.31 12.65
C LYS A 93 -23.19 18.33 11.11
N HIS A 94 -22.13 18.80 10.42
CA HIS A 94 -22.17 19.14 9.00
C HIS A 94 -21.39 18.18 8.08
N TYR A 95 -20.42 17.44 8.62
CA TYR A 95 -19.59 16.52 7.83
C TYR A 95 -19.83 15.07 8.21
N LYS A 96 -19.52 14.16 7.29
CA LYS A 96 -19.57 12.71 7.54
C LYS A 96 -18.36 12.28 8.38
N HIS A 97 -17.19 12.83 8.10
CA HIS A 97 -15.95 12.55 8.83
C HIS A 97 -15.18 13.84 9.15
N LEU A 98 -14.66 13.94 10.37
CA LEU A 98 -13.74 14.98 10.82
C LEU A 98 -12.46 14.32 11.29
N PHE A 99 -11.36 14.61 10.59
CA PHE A 99 -10.03 14.15 10.94
C PHE A 99 -9.34 15.24 11.75
N VAL A 100 -9.18 15.02 13.06
CA VAL A 100 -8.65 16.03 13.98
C VAL A 100 -7.26 15.64 14.42
N PHE A 101 -6.27 16.46 14.11
CA PHE A 101 -4.86 16.25 14.38
C PHE A 101 -4.44 17.09 15.59
N GLU A 102 -3.83 16.48 16.59
CA GLU A 102 -3.33 17.21 17.77
C GLU A 102 -1.98 16.63 18.22
N SER A 103 -1.05 17.53 18.54
CA SER A 103 0.31 17.20 18.96
C SER A 103 0.44 17.11 20.47
N GLU A 104 -0.43 17.79 21.22
CA GLU A 104 -0.36 17.87 22.68
C GLU A 104 -1.38 16.96 23.37
N ILE A 105 -0.89 15.96 24.11
CA ILE A 105 -1.75 15.05 24.85
C ILE A 105 -2.58 15.76 25.93
N GLU A 106 -2.05 16.82 26.54
CA GLU A 106 -2.80 17.60 27.53
C GLU A 106 -4.03 18.27 26.90
N LEU A 107 -3.96 18.71 25.63
CA LEU A 107 -5.10 19.30 24.93
C LEU A 107 -6.18 18.26 24.62
N PHE A 108 -5.81 17.02 24.29
CA PHE A 108 -6.78 15.92 24.22
C PHE A 108 -7.49 15.71 25.57
N ILE A 109 -6.75 15.68 26.67
CA ILE A 109 -7.33 15.47 28.00
C ILE A 109 -8.30 16.60 28.37
N LEU A 110 -7.92 17.86 28.14
CA LEU A 110 -8.80 18.99 28.42
C LEU A 110 -10.06 18.94 27.56
N ALA A 111 -9.91 18.81 26.24
CA ALA A 111 -11.03 18.74 25.30
C ALA A 111 -12.03 17.62 25.65
N LEU A 112 -11.52 16.41 25.90
CA LEU A 112 -12.34 15.23 26.21
C LEU A 112 -12.88 15.24 27.64
N SER A 113 -12.37 16.10 28.52
CA SER A 113 -12.97 16.35 29.83
C SER A 113 -14.11 17.36 29.76
N THR A 114 -14.04 18.29 28.80
CA THR A 114 -14.99 19.39 28.64
C THR A 114 -16.22 19.00 27.81
N ILE A 115 -16.02 18.32 26.67
CA ILE A 115 -17.09 18.04 25.72
C ILE A 115 -17.27 16.53 25.53
N ASP A 116 -18.52 16.06 25.62
CA ASP A 116 -18.87 14.67 25.30
C ASP A 116 -18.88 14.49 23.77
N LEU A 117 -17.88 13.78 23.26
CA LEU A 117 -17.71 13.38 21.86
C LEU A 117 -17.97 11.88 21.66
N SER A 118 -18.42 11.16 22.70
CA SER A 118 -18.36 9.70 22.75
C SER A 118 -19.20 9.05 21.64
N GLU A 119 -20.33 9.63 21.27
CA GLU A 119 -21.18 9.13 20.19
C GLU A 119 -20.56 9.38 18.81
N GLU A 120 -19.98 10.55 18.58
CA GLU A 120 -19.29 10.85 17.32
C GLU A 120 -18.02 10.01 17.12
N LEU A 121 -17.30 9.70 18.22
CA LEU A 121 -16.13 8.84 18.20
C LEU A 121 -16.51 7.39 17.86
N LYS A 122 -17.53 6.81 18.53
CA LYS A 122 -17.96 5.42 18.31
C LYS A 122 -18.31 5.08 16.86
N VAL A 123 -18.84 6.06 16.11
CA VAL A 123 -19.28 5.88 14.73
C VAL A 123 -18.26 6.38 13.70
N TYR A 124 -17.01 6.64 14.11
CA TYR A 124 -15.94 7.16 13.25
C TYR A 124 -16.30 8.48 12.54
N LYS A 125 -17.21 9.27 13.13
CA LYS A 125 -17.55 10.60 12.62
C LYS A 125 -16.46 11.61 12.98
N ILE A 126 -15.91 11.50 14.18
CA ILE A 126 -14.67 12.18 14.57
C ILE A 126 -13.59 11.11 14.71
N VAL A 127 -12.46 11.31 14.05
CA VAL A 127 -11.26 10.48 14.22
C VAL A 127 -10.14 11.38 14.68
N LEU A 128 -9.57 11.06 15.83
CA LEU A 128 -8.49 11.81 16.46
C LEU A 128 -7.14 11.18 16.05
N PHE A 129 -6.21 12.01 15.60
CA PHE A 129 -4.85 11.62 15.26
C PHE A 129 -3.87 12.28 16.23
N ASP A 130 -3.05 11.43 16.83
CA ASP A 130 -1.96 11.85 17.70
C ASP A 130 -0.71 12.10 16.86
N CYS A 131 -0.38 13.38 16.66
CA CYS A 131 0.67 13.78 15.73
C CYS A 131 2.08 13.32 16.13
N VAL A 132 2.28 12.82 17.35
CA VAL A 132 3.59 12.31 17.81
C VAL A 132 3.62 10.79 17.94
N ALA A 133 2.55 10.09 17.51
CA ALA A 133 2.52 8.64 17.44
C ALA A 133 3.45 8.11 16.33
N LYS A 134 4.14 6.99 16.60
CA LYS A 134 5.11 6.40 15.66
C LYS A 134 4.45 5.85 14.39
N ASP A 135 3.18 5.45 14.51
CA ASP A 135 2.37 4.81 13.48
C ASP A 135 1.41 5.80 12.78
N LEU A 136 1.55 7.10 13.02
CA LEU A 136 0.69 8.14 12.45
C LEU A 136 0.58 8.07 10.92
N GLU A 137 1.71 7.93 10.20
CA GLU A 137 1.71 7.83 8.72
C GLU A 137 0.88 6.63 8.24
N ILE A 138 0.96 5.51 8.97
CA ILE A 138 0.19 4.29 8.68
C ILE A 138 -1.30 4.51 8.93
N GLN A 139 -1.66 5.15 10.05
CA GLN A 139 -3.05 5.46 10.37
C GLN A 139 -3.69 6.36 9.31
N ILE A 140 -2.97 7.41 8.86
CA ILE A 140 -3.43 8.30 7.79
C ILE A 140 -3.58 7.51 6.48
N ALA A 141 -2.59 6.68 6.13
CA ALA A 141 -2.64 5.87 4.92
C ALA A 141 -3.85 4.93 4.90
N MET A 142 -4.13 4.24 6.00
CA MET A 142 -5.29 3.36 6.12
C MET A 142 -6.61 4.09 5.90
N ILE A 143 -6.74 5.33 6.39
CA ILE A 143 -7.97 6.12 6.24
C ILE A 143 -8.09 6.68 4.83
N PHE A 144 -7.01 7.20 4.25
CA PHE A 144 -7.02 7.78 2.90
C PHE A 144 -7.18 6.71 1.81
N ASP A 145 -6.80 5.46 2.05
CA ASP A 145 -7.00 4.33 1.14
C ASP A 145 -8.45 3.80 1.16
N GLN A 146 -9.29 4.22 2.12
CA GLN A 146 -10.70 3.84 2.11
C GLN A 146 -11.41 4.48 0.91
N GLN A 147 -12.11 3.68 0.11
CA GLN A 147 -12.75 4.13 -1.13
C GLN A 147 -13.57 5.43 -0.98
N SER A 148 -14.38 5.55 0.08
CA SER A 148 -15.22 6.75 0.28
C SER A 148 -14.43 8.03 0.55
N ILE A 149 -13.20 7.92 1.06
CA ILE A 149 -12.30 9.05 1.29
C ILE A 149 -11.42 9.28 0.06
N LEU A 150 -10.87 8.21 -0.50
CA LEU A 150 -10.02 8.18 -1.69
C LEU A 150 -10.62 8.98 -2.86
N GLU A 151 -11.92 8.78 -3.14
CA GLU A 151 -12.66 9.46 -4.21
C GLU A 151 -12.73 10.99 -4.04
N HIS A 152 -12.45 11.50 -2.83
CA HIS A 152 -12.58 12.91 -2.46
C HIS A 152 -11.24 13.53 -1.99
N LEU A 153 -10.11 12.83 -2.10
CA LEU A 153 -8.81 13.33 -1.64
C LEU A 153 -8.33 14.60 -2.37
N SER A 154 -8.88 14.91 -3.55
CA SER A 154 -8.62 16.18 -4.23
C SER A 154 -9.16 17.41 -3.47
N LEU A 155 -10.10 17.20 -2.54
CA LEU A 155 -10.65 18.22 -1.65
C LEU A 155 -9.85 18.37 -0.34
N TYR A 156 -8.78 17.59 -0.16
CA TYR A 156 -7.99 17.64 1.06
C TYR A 156 -7.40 19.04 1.30
N GLU A 157 -7.56 19.51 2.53
CA GLU A 157 -6.88 20.68 3.08
C GLU A 157 -6.80 20.53 4.60
N ILE A 158 -5.70 20.98 5.22
CA ILE A 158 -5.63 21.15 6.67
C ILE A 158 -6.19 22.53 7.05
N LEU A 159 -7.34 22.52 7.71
CA LEU A 159 -7.96 23.67 8.33
C LEU A 159 -7.40 23.84 9.75
N ILE A 160 -7.38 25.07 10.27
CA ILE A 160 -6.82 25.35 11.61
C ILE A 160 -7.92 25.81 12.56
N ASN A 161 -7.93 25.25 13.76
CA ASN A 161 -8.96 25.52 14.78
C ASN A 161 -8.85 26.93 15.40
N ALA A 162 -7.63 27.44 15.58
CA ALA A 162 -7.41 28.74 16.22
C ALA A 162 -6.09 29.39 15.77
N SER A 163 -6.03 30.72 15.82
CA SER A 163 -4.82 31.51 15.52
C SER A 163 -3.62 31.11 16.39
N TYR A 164 -3.88 30.65 17.61
CA TYR A 164 -2.87 30.09 18.52
C TYR A 164 -2.06 28.95 17.87
N TYR A 165 -2.71 28.04 17.13
CA TYR A 165 -2.01 26.92 16.50
C TYR A 165 -1.10 27.39 15.35
N LEU A 166 -1.56 28.35 14.54
CA LEU A 166 -0.70 28.98 13.52
C LEU A 166 0.52 29.63 14.15
N ARG A 167 0.38 30.27 15.32
CA ARG A 167 1.47 30.97 15.98
C ARG A 167 2.52 30.03 16.60
N PHE A 168 2.11 28.93 17.21
CA PHE A 168 3.01 28.10 18.02
C PHE A 168 3.30 26.71 17.43
N TYR A 169 2.52 26.25 16.45
CA TYR A 169 2.62 24.91 15.85
C TYR A 169 2.78 24.94 14.33
N GLU A 170 3.14 26.07 13.72
CA GLU A 170 3.33 26.22 12.27
C GLU A 170 4.21 25.10 11.68
N LYS A 171 5.35 24.80 12.30
CA LYS A 171 6.28 23.78 11.82
C LYS A 171 5.66 22.38 11.82
N GLN A 172 4.92 22.05 12.88
CA GLN A 172 4.24 20.77 13.04
C GLN A 172 3.10 20.64 12.02
N ILE A 173 2.35 21.72 11.78
CA ILE A 173 1.29 21.79 10.76
C ILE A 173 1.87 21.55 9.37
N LEU A 174 2.96 22.24 9.03
CA LEU A 174 3.63 22.09 7.73
C LEU A 174 4.14 20.65 7.52
N PHE A 175 4.83 20.09 8.52
CA PHE A 175 5.31 18.71 8.47
C PHE A 175 4.17 17.70 8.30
N LEU A 176 3.09 17.87 9.07
CA LEU A 176 1.90 17.03 8.94
C LEU A 176 1.28 17.15 7.54
N ASN A 177 1.19 18.38 7.01
CA ASN A 177 0.63 18.60 5.68
C ASN A 177 1.44 17.90 4.59
N GLU A 178 2.77 18.00 4.64
CA GLU A 178 3.65 17.31 3.70
C GLU A 178 3.46 15.79 3.77
N MET A 179 3.37 15.22 4.97
CA MET A 179 3.12 13.80 5.16
C MET A 179 1.76 13.38 4.59
N CYS A 180 0.68 14.12 4.88
CA CYS A 180 -0.64 13.85 4.33
C CYS A 180 -0.63 13.93 2.79
N LEU A 181 -0.03 14.96 2.20
CA LEU A 181 0.08 15.11 0.74
C LEU A 181 0.87 13.97 0.09
N LYS A 182 1.97 13.54 0.71
CA LYS A 182 2.74 12.36 0.29
C LYS A 182 1.86 11.10 0.31
N THR A 183 1.13 10.87 1.39
CA THR A 183 0.23 9.72 1.54
C THR A 183 -0.92 9.75 0.53
N ILE A 184 -1.51 10.92 0.27
CA ILE A 184 -2.51 11.11 -0.78
C ILE A 184 -1.93 10.75 -2.15
N GLY A 185 -0.72 11.21 -2.46
CA GLY A 185 -0.03 10.88 -3.69
C GLY A 185 0.17 9.36 -3.88
N VAL A 186 0.45 8.63 -2.79
CA VAL A 186 0.52 7.16 -2.80
C VAL A 186 -0.86 6.54 -3.02
N ALA A 187 -1.88 6.94 -2.27
CA ALA A 187 -3.23 6.39 -2.37
C ALA A 187 -3.81 6.60 -3.78
N VAL A 188 -3.72 7.81 -4.33
CA VAL A 188 -4.19 8.15 -5.69
C VAL A 188 -3.43 7.38 -6.77
N ARG A 189 -2.10 7.22 -6.62
CA ARG A 189 -1.28 6.42 -7.55
C ARG A 189 -1.71 4.95 -7.55
N ASN A 190 -1.88 4.37 -6.36
CA ASN A 190 -2.27 2.97 -6.19
C ASN A 190 -3.69 2.69 -6.71
N ALA A 191 -4.60 3.64 -6.50
CA ALA A 191 -5.95 3.59 -7.07
C ALA A 191 -5.95 3.62 -8.60
N ASN A 192 -4.90 4.19 -9.20
CA ASN A 192 -4.75 4.42 -10.63
C ASN A 192 -6.01 5.03 -11.26
N ILE A 193 -6.44 6.17 -10.71
CA ILE A 193 -7.68 6.87 -11.08
C ILE A 193 -7.75 7.18 -12.59
N SER A 194 -6.59 7.33 -13.26
CA SER A 194 -6.52 7.51 -14.72
C SER A 194 -7.14 6.36 -15.52
N CYS A 195 -7.31 5.18 -14.89
CA CYS A 195 -7.79 3.94 -15.51
C CYS A 195 -6.98 3.48 -16.74
N SER A 196 -5.85 4.12 -17.06
CA SER A 196 -5.06 3.84 -18.25
C SER A 196 -4.58 2.39 -18.31
N LEU A 197 -3.93 1.92 -17.24
CA LEU A 197 -3.43 0.55 -17.15
C LEU A 197 -4.55 -0.51 -17.05
N PRO A 198 -5.60 -0.34 -16.20
CA PRO A 198 -6.76 -1.24 -16.23
C PRO A 198 -7.41 -1.37 -17.61
N LEU A 199 -7.61 -0.26 -18.33
CA LEU A 199 -8.20 -0.28 -19.67
C LEU A 199 -7.29 -0.97 -20.69
N LEU A 200 -5.99 -0.66 -20.66
CA LEU A 200 -5.00 -1.33 -21.52
C LEU A 200 -4.98 -2.83 -21.29
N THR A 201 -4.81 -3.27 -20.04
CA THR A 201 -4.72 -4.69 -19.67
C THR A 201 -6.03 -5.44 -19.91
N TYR A 202 -7.18 -4.77 -19.79
CA TYR A 202 -8.47 -5.34 -20.17
C TYR A 202 -8.58 -5.51 -21.70
N GLY A 203 -8.14 -4.51 -22.48
CA GLY A 203 -8.09 -4.62 -23.95
C GLY A 203 -7.15 -5.73 -24.43
N GLN A 204 -6.02 -5.93 -23.76
CA GLN A 204 -5.10 -7.03 -24.03
C GLN A 204 -5.70 -8.38 -23.67
N PHE A 205 -6.38 -8.48 -22.52
CA PHE A 205 -7.16 -9.68 -22.17
C PHE A 205 -8.16 -10.05 -23.26
N LEU A 206 -8.96 -9.10 -23.74
CA LEU A 206 -9.93 -9.37 -24.81
C LEU A 206 -9.26 -9.90 -26.09
N GLN A 207 -8.09 -9.38 -26.45
CA GLN A 207 -7.31 -9.86 -27.59
C GLN A 207 -6.73 -11.26 -27.37
N ASN A 208 -6.41 -11.63 -26.13
CA ASN A 208 -5.82 -12.92 -25.78
C ASN A 208 -6.86 -14.04 -25.63
N ILE A 209 -8.17 -13.75 -25.57
CA ILE A 209 -9.23 -14.76 -25.40
C ILE A 209 -9.12 -15.90 -26.41
N PRO A 210 -8.96 -15.68 -27.74
CA PRO A 210 -8.85 -16.76 -28.70
C PRO A 210 -7.69 -17.72 -28.39
N SER A 211 -6.48 -17.18 -28.16
CA SER A 211 -5.31 -18.00 -27.80
C SER A 211 -5.46 -18.68 -26.43
N MET A 212 -6.15 -18.05 -25.49
CA MET A 212 -6.46 -18.65 -24.20
C MET A 212 -7.35 -19.87 -24.37
N LEU A 213 -8.42 -19.78 -25.19
CA LEU A 213 -9.33 -20.90 -25.44
C LEU A 213 -8.64 -22.09 -26.13
N GLU A 214 -7.57 -21.86 -26.87
CA GLU A 214 -6.72 -22.90 -27.49
C GLU A 214 -5.63 -23.43 -26.55
N SER A 215 -5.34 -22.72 -25.46
CA SER A 215 -4.28 -23.07 -24.50
C SER A 215 -4.70 -24.15 -23.50
N ILE A 216 -3.75 -24.65 -22.72
CA ILE A 216 -4.02 -25.65 -21.67
C ILE A 216 -4.83 -24.97 -20.54
N PRO A 217 -6.04 -25.45 -20.18
CA PRO A 217 -6.82 -24.86 -19.11
C PRO A 217 -6.14 -25.06 -17.74
N PHE A 218 -6.16 -24.02 -16.90
CA PHE A 218 -5.54 -24.10 -15.57
C PHE A 218 -6.13 -25.20 -14.69
N GLN A 219 -7.43 -25.43 -14.78
CA GLN A 219 -8.08 -26.49 -14.03
C GLN A 219 -7.53 -27.88 -14.38
N ARG A 220 -7.08 -28.10 -15.63
CA ARG A 220 -6.42 -29.34 -16.03
C ARG A 220 -5.08 -29.52 -15.31
N ILE A 221 -4.26 -28.47 -15.26
CA ILE A 221 -2.97 -28.49 -14.55
C ILE A 221 -3.18 -28.73 -13.05
N LEU A 222 -4.18 -28.09 -12.43
CA LEU A 222 -4.53 -28.36 -11.03
C LEU A 222 -4.92 -29.82 -10.82
N ASN A 223 -5.77 -30.38 -11.68
CA ASN A 223 -6.22 -31.77 -11.56
C ASN A 223 -5.06 -32.77 -11.72
N GLU A 224 -4.14 -32.52 -12.66
CA GLU A 224 -3.05 -33.44 -12.97
C GLU A 224 -1.85 -33.32 -12.01
N ARG A 225 -1.51 -32.10 -11.58
CA ARG A 225 -0.22 -31.78 -10.95
C ARG A 225 -0.30 -31.33 -9.48
N LYS A 226 -1.49 -31.03 -8.95
CA LYS A 226 -1.63 -30.59 -7.56
C LYS A 226 -1.15 -31.66 -6.58
N ASN A 227 -0.34 -31.25 -5.60
CA ASN A 227 0.26 -32.10 -4.58
C ASN A 227 1.15 -33.25 -5.14
N LYS A 228 1.64 -33.15 -6.39
CA LYS A 228 2.52 -34.17 -6.99
C LYS A 228 4.00 -33.98 -6.63
N PHE A 229 4.37 -32.78 -6.24
CA PHE A 229 5.74 -32.40 -5.96
C PHE A 229 5.80 -31.64 -4.64
N GLU A 230 6.90 -31.78 -3.91
CA GLU A 230 7.06 -31.11 -2.61
C GLU A 230 7.87 -29.82 -2.70
N ASN A 231 8.86 -29.78 -3.59
CA ASN A 231 9.87 -28.72 -3.66
C ASN A 231 9.72 -27.91 -4.95
N ALA A 232 9.57 -26.60 -4.81
CA ALA A 232 9.62 -25.62 -5.89
C ALA A 232 10.79 -24.67 -5.69
N ILE A 233 11.45 -24.30 -6.79
CA ILE A 233 12.40 -23.19 -6.82
C ILE A 233 11.82 -22.11 -7.73
N VAL A 234 11.53 -20.95 -7.16
CA VAL A 234 11.12 -19.74 -7.88
C VAL A 234 12.36 -18.91 -8.18
N VAL A 235 12.61 -18.70 -9.46
CA VAL A 235 13.82 -18.06 -9.99
C VAL A 235 13.47 -16.70 -10.58
N SER A 236 14.06 -15.66 -10.01
CA SER A 236 13.88 -14.26 -10.39
C SER A 236 15.17 -13.67 -10.96
N ALA A 237 15.08 -12.53 -11.66
CA ALA A 237 16.17 -11.94 -12.41
C ALA A 237 17.08 -10.98 -11.61
N GLY A 238 16.94 -10.91 -10.29
CA GLY A 238 17.70 -9.99 -9.44
C GLY A 238 19.19 -10.34 -9.35
N PRO A 239 20.05 -9.39 -8.94
CA PRO A 239 21.51 -9.51 -8.98
C PRO A 239 22.07 -10.76 -8.28
N SER A 240 21.41 -11.25 -7.23
CA SER A 240 21.84 -12.43 -6.49
C SER A 240 21.66 -13.75 -7.23
N LEU A 241 21.02 -13.77 -8.40
CA LEU A 241 20.81 -15.00 -9.18
C LEU A 241 22.14 -15.62 -9.60
N ALA A 242 23.11 -14.82 -10.06
CA ALA A 242 24.36 -15.30 -10.65
C ALA A 242 25.11 -16.28 -9.73
N LYS A 243 25.17 -16.02 -8.42
CA LYS A 243 25.83 -16.89 -7.44
C LYS A 243 25.10 -18.22 -7.19
N GLN A 244 23.84 -18.35 -7.60
CA GLN A 244 23.01 -19.53 -7.39
C GLN A 244 22.95 -20.46 -8.61
N LEU A 245 23.34 -20.00 -9.81
CA LEU A 245 23.16 -20.74 -11.06
C LEU A 245 23.86 -22.10 -11.05
N SER A 246 25.11 -22.18 -10.60
CA SER A 246 25.85 -23.46 -10.54
C SER A 246 25.19 -24.47 -9.60
N LEU A 247 24.66 -24.00 -8.47
CA LEU A 247 23.94 -24.85 -7.52
C LEU A 247 22.59 -25.29 -8.09
N LEU A 248 21.84 -24.36 -8.69
CA LEU A 248 20.56 -24.67 -9.34
C LEU A 248 20.75 -25.75 -10.40
N LYS A 249 21.77 -25.64 -11.26
CA LYS A 249 22.10 -26.63 -12.29
C LYS A 249 22.37 -28.01 -11.71
N ALA A 250 23.11 -28.09 -10.60
CA ALA A 250 23.44 -29.35 -9.94
C ALA A 250 22.23 -30.05 -9.31
N TYR A 251 21.18 -29.30 -8.97
CA TYR A 251 20.00 -29.79 -8.25
C TYR A 251 18.68 -29.66 -9.03
N GLN A 252 18.73 -29.32 -10.33
CA GLN A 252 17.52 -29.07 -11.12
C GLN A 252 16.55 -30.26 -11.13
N ASP A 253 17.05 -31.50 -11.10
CA ASP A 253 16.21 -32.71 -11.06
C ASP A 253 15.58 -33.01 -9.68
N LYS A 254 15.80 -32.17 -8.66
CA LYS A 254 15.32 -32.37 -7.28
C LYS A 254 14.14 -31.48 -6.90
N ALA A 255 13.81 -30.49 -7.72
CA ALA A 255 12.74 -29.54 -7.46
C ALA A 255 12.16 -29.05 -8.78
N VAL A 256 10.89 -28.64 -8.74
CA VAL A 256 10.24 -28.04 -9.91
C VAL A 256 10.64 -26.58 -10.02
N ILE A 257 11.14 -26.17 -11.18
CA ILE A 257 11.68 -24.83 -11.41
C ILE A 257 10.62 -23.94 -12.04
N PHE A 258 10.25 -22.90 -11.32
CA PHE A 258 9.42 -21.80 -11.79
C PHE A 258 10.34 -20.63 -12.14
N CYS A 259 10.39 -20.26 -13.42
CA CYS A 259 11.20 -19.17 -13.90
C CYS A 259 10.32 -17.95 -14.18
N ALA A 260 10.63 -16.82 -13.54
CA ALA A 260 10.18 -15.53 -14.06
C ALA A 260 10.85 -15.32 -15.42
N ASP A 261 10.09 -14.93 -16.44
CA ASP A 261 10.56 -14.71 -17.81
C ASP A 261 11.88 -13.94 -17.92
N GLY A 262 12.07 -12.88 -17.13
CA GLY A 262 13.31 -12.10 -17.13
C GLY A 262 14.56 -12.93 -16.78
N ALA A 263 14.40 -14.03 -16.04
CA ALA A 263 15.49 -14.94 -15.68
C ALA A 263 15.76 -16.03 -16.74
N LEU A 264 14.87 -16.20 -17.71
CA LEU A 264 14.89 -17.34 -18.64
C LEU A 264 16.22 -17.41 -19.40
N SER A 265 16.62 -16.31 -20.02
CA SER A 265 17.86 -16.24 -20.80
C SER A 265 19.13 -16.56 -20.01
N MET A 266 19.14 -16.33 -18.69
CA MET A 266 20.28 -16.65 -17.82
C MET A 266 20.32 -18.14 -17.49
N LEU A 267 19.15 -18.77 -17.30
CA LEU A 267 19.03 -20.20 -17.08
C LEU A 267 19.44 -21.00 -18.32
N GLU A 268 18.96 -20.58 -19.49
CA GLU A 268 19.27 -21.23 -20.76
C GLU A 268 20.78 -21.22 -21.07
N LYS A 269 21.47 -20.10 -20.81
CA LYS A 269 22.93 -19.99 -20.99
C LYS A 269 23.72 -20.98 -20.15
N GLU A 270 23.21 -21.32 -18.97
CA GLU A 270 23.82 -22.29 -18.06
C GLU A 270 23.33 -23.73 -18.31
N GLY A 271 22.44 -23.94 -19.29
CA GLY A 271 21.86 -25.25 -19.58
C GLY A 271 20.93 -25.74 -18.48
N ILE A 272 20.21 -24.82 -17.82
CA ILE A 272 19.17 -25.10 -16.83
C ILE A 272 17.83 -25.00 -17.54
N VAL A 273 17.02 -26.06 -17.47
CA VAL A 273 15.71 -26.11 -18.13
C VAL A 273 14.62 -25.90 -17.08
N PRO A 274 13.89 -24.77 -17.09
CA PRO A 274 12.77 -24.60 -16.17
C PRO A 274 11.60 -25.52 -16.53
N ASP A 275 10.74 -25.83 -15.55
CA ASP A 275 9.50 -26.58 -15.80
C ASP A 275 8.37 -25.63 -16.22
N TYR A 276 8.34 -24.46 -15.58
CA TYR A 276 7.37 -23.40 -15.83
C TYR A 276 8.07 -22.08 -16.10
N VAL A 277 7.62 -21.35 -17.11
CA VAL A 277 8.04 -19.97 -17.36
C VAL A 277 6.83 -19.07 -17.22
N THR A 278 6.85 -18.14 -16.27
CA THR A 278 5.73 -17.22 -16.06
C THR A 278 5.98 -15.86 -16.68
N ASN A 279 4.93 -15.21 -17.18
CA ASN A 279 4.96 -13.80 -17.58
C ASN A 279 3.63 -13.12 -17.22
N LEU A 280 3.68 -11.84 -16.86
CA LEU A 280 2.50 -11.00 -16.68
C LEU A 280 2.62 -9.59 -17.30
N ASP A 281 3.72 -9.34 -18.02
CA ASP A 281 4.01 -8.01 -18.55
C ASP A 281 3.04 -7.61 -19.65
N PHE A 282 2.46 -6.42 -19.48
CA PHE A 282 1.57 -5.79 -20.45
C PHE A 282 2.35 -5.04 -21.55
N THR A 283 3.68 -5.09 -21.56
CA THR A 283 4.54 -4.48 -22.59
C THR A 283 5.18 -5.56 -23.47
N ASP A 284 5.52 -5.21 -24.71
CA ASP A 284 6.15 -6.13 -25.65
C ASP A 284 7.67 -6.31 -25.40
N LEU A 285 8.26 -5.60 -24.44
CA LEU A 285 9.66 -5.77 -24.06
C LEU A 285 9.98 -7.22 -23.66
N ALA A 286 9.02 -7.89 -23.04
CA ALA A 286 9.12 -9.30 -22.64
C ALA A 286 9.35 -10.25 -23.84
N MET A 287 9.04 -9.85 -25.08
CA MET A 287 9.38 -10.60 -26.29
C MET A 287 10.86 -10.97 -26.36
N LYS A 288 11.74 -10.12 -25.82
CA LYS A 288 13.18 -10.35 -25.80
C LYS A 288 13.58 -11.55 -24.93
N PHE A 289 12.76 -11.93 -23.95
CA PHE A 289 13.02 -13.09 -23.09
C PHE A 289 12.67 -14.41 -23.78
N PHE A 290 11.72 -14.41 -24.73
CA PHE A 290 11.24 -15.61 -25.41
C PHE A 290 11.87 -15.83 -26.81
N GLN A 291 13.02 -15.21 -27.10
CA GLN A 291 13.66 -15.32 -28.43
C GLN A 291 14.27 -16.70 -28.69
N ASN A 292 14.67 -17.42 -27.65
CA ASN A 292 15.27 -18.74 -27.79
C ASN A 292 14.18 -19.80 -28.03
N LYS A 293 14.26 -20.49 -29.18
CA LYS A 293 13.29 -21.51 -29.59
C LYS A 293 13.63 -22.92 -29.09
N GLU A 294 14.75 -23.10 -28.38
CA GLU A 294 15.15 -24.39 -27.83
C GLU A 294 14.32 -24.79 -26.60
N ASN A 295 13.63 -23.83 -25.98
CA ASN A 295 12.81 -24.02 -24.78
C ASN A 295 11.45 -24.70 -25.04
N LYS A 296 11.42 -25.79 -25.80
CA LYS A 296 10.18 -26.49 -26.16
C LYS A 296 9.59 -27.35 -25.03
N THR A 297 10.34 -27.59 -23.97
CA THR A 297 9.95 -28.48 -22.87
C THR A 297 9.22 -27.78 -21.72
N SER A 298 9.47 -26.48 -21.53
CA SER A 298 8.79 -25.69 -20.49
C SER A 298 7.32 -25.46 -20.82
N LEU A 299 6.47 -25.41 -19.80
CA LEU A 299 5.12 -24.86 -19.92
C LEU A 299 5.16 -23.35 -19.66
N ASN A 300 4.82 -22.56 -20.68
CA ASN A 300 4.67 -21.11 -20.55
C ASN A 300 3.33 -20.78 -19.89
N ILE A 301 3.35 -19.93 -18.88
CA ILE A 301 2.18 -19.59 -18.09
C ILE A 301 2.04 -18.07 -18.07
N LEU A 302 1.04 -17.58 -18.80
CA LEU A 302 0.84 -16.17 -19.04
C LEU A 302 -0.35 -15.66 -18.22
N SER A 303 -0.23 -14.42 -17.74
CA SER A 303 -1.39 -13.68 -17.27
C SER A 303 -2.32 -13.40 -18.45
N CYS A 304 -3.62 -13.36 -18.21
CA CYS A 304 -4.58 -12.92 -19.24
C CYS A 304 -4.28 -11.51 -19.76
N ALA A 305 -3.57 -10.68 -19.00
CA ALA A 305 -3.14 -9.33 -19.36
C ALA A 305 -1.74 -9.26 -20.00
N THR A 306 -1.08 -10.39 -20.28
CA THR A 306 0.20 -10.41 -20.99
C THR A 306 0.07 -9.74 -22.36
N HIS A 307 1.10 -9.01 -22.79
CA HIS A 307 1.08 -8.33 -24.08
C HIS A 307 0.79 -9.30 -25.23
N PRO A 308 -0.17 -9.00 -26.14
CA PRO A 308 -0.58 -9.92 -27.19
C PRO A 308 0.56 -10.44 -28.06
N ASN A 309 1.57 -9.62 -28.38
CA ASN A 309 2.74 -10.10 -29.16
C ASN A 309 3.43 -11.30 -28.51
N VAL A 310 3.55 -11.33 -27.18
CA VAL A 310 4.15 -12.47 -26.45
C VAL A 310 3.28 -13.70 -26.62
N VAL A 311 1.97 -13.56 -26.41
CA VAL A 311 0.99 -14.64 -26.57
C VAL A 311 1.04 -15.23 -27.98
N HIS A 312 0.98 -14.39 -29.01
CA HIS A 312 1.04 -14.82 -30.42
C HIS A 312 2.38 -15.50 -30.77
N SER A 313 3.49 -15.02 -30.19
CA SER A 313 4.82 -15.59 -30.47
C SER A 313 4.96 -17.04 -29.99
N LEU A 314 4.26 -17.38 -28.91
CA LEU A 314 4.25 -18.72 -28.31
C LEU A 314 3.23 -19.66 -28.95
N LYS A 315 2.39 -19.17 -29.88
CA LYS A 315 1.44 -19.96 -30.70
C LYS A 315 0.52 -20.92 -29.93
N ALA A 316 0.25 -20.64 -28.65
CA ALA A 316 -0.49 -21.51 -27.73
C ALA A 316 0.08 -22.95 -27.53
N GLU A 317 1.19 -23.32 -28.17
CA GLU A 317 1.85 -24.60 -27.96
C GLU A 317 2.59 -24.59 -26.62
N ASN A 318 2.32 -25.58 -25.75
CA ASN A 318 2.85 -25.63 -24.38
C ASN A 318 2.66 -24.30 -23.63
N CYS A 319 1.47 -23.72 -23.75
CA CYS A 319 1.08 -22.48 -23.10
C CYS A 319 -0.19 -22.65 -22.27
N MET A 320 -0.31 -21.88 -21.21
CA MET A 320 -1.50 -21.70 -20.38
C MET A 320 -1.70 -20.22 -20.15
N ILE A 321 -2.92 -19.71 -20.36
CA ILE A 321 -3.27 -18.33 -20.05
C ILE A 321 -4.27 -18.33 -18.88
N VAL A 322 -3.90 -17.71 -17.77
CA VAL A 322 -4.68 -17.75 -16.51
C VAL A 322 -5.36 -16.41 -16.25
N LEU A 323 -6.59 -16.43 -15.75
CA LEU A 323 -7.31 -15.21 -15.39
C LEU A 323 -6.84 -14.70 -14.02
N ARG A 324 -6.81 -13.37 -13.88
CA ARG A 324 -6.54 -12.74 -12.58
C ARG A 324 -7.77 -12.86 -11.68
N ASN A 325 -7.54 -13.06 -10.39
CA ASN A 325 -8.59 -13.11 -9.38
C ASN A 325 -9.18 -11.72 -9.09
N LYS A 326 -9.90 -11.15 -10.05
CA LYS A 326 -10.64 -9.89 -9.93
C LYS A 326 -12.06 -10.05 -10.46
N ALA A 327 -13.00 -9.33 -9.85
CA ALA A 327 -14.43 -9.37 -10.22
C ALA A 327 -14.66 -9.11 -11.72
N LEU A 328 -13.85 -8.25 -12.35
CA LEU A 328 -13.93 -7.96 -13.78
C LEU A 328 -13.76 -9.21 -14.66
N TYR A 329 -12.77 -10.06 -14.37
CA TYR A 329 -12.49 -11.27 -15.16
C TYR A 329 -13.43 -12.42 -14.80
N GLN A 330 -13.89 -12.49 -13.54
CA GLN A 330 -14.84 -13.51 -13.09
C GLN A 330 -16.19 -13.45 -13.82
N ARG A 331 -16.61 -12.26 -14.29
CA ARG A 331 -17.85 -12.06 -15.03
C ARG A 331 -17.95 -12.84 -16.36
N PHE A 332 -16.81 -13.27 -16.91
CA PHE A 332 -16.79 -14.08 -18.13
C PHE A 332 -17.13 -15.56 -17.87
N ASN A 333 -17.17 -16.01 -16.62
CA ASN A 333 -17.47 -17.40 -16.23
C ASN A 333 -16.58 -18.45 -16.93
N LEU A 334 -15.33 -18.08 -17.23
CA LEU A 334 -14.33 -18.93 -17.87
C LEU A 334 -13.59 -19.80 -16.83
N ASN A 335 -14.36 -20.54 -16.04
CA ASN A 335 -13.87 -21.21 -14.83
C ASN A 335 -12.77 -22.27 -15.11
N ASP A 336 -12.75 -22.87 -16.30
CA ASP A 336 -11.73 -23.86 -16.68
C ASP A 336 -10.31 -23.26 -16.73
N PHE A 337 -10.19 -21.96 -16.99
CA PHE A 337 -8.93 -21.21 -17.03
C PHE A 337 -8.53 -20.67 -15.65
N GLY A 338 -9.41 -20.83 -14.66
CA GLY A 338 -9.24 -20.52 -13.24
C GLY A 338 -8.87 -19.06 -12.94
N TYR A 339 -8.87 -18.73 -11.65
CA TYR A 339 -8.63 -17.37 -11.15
C TYR A 339 -7.54 -17.40 -10.10
N ILE A 340 -6.41 -16.77 -10.38
CA ILE A 340 -5.26 -16.73 -9.47
C ILE A 340 -4.86 -15.28 -9.18
N ASP A 341 -4.34 -15.04 -7.98
CA ASP A 341 -3.67 -13.78 -7.70
C ASP A 341 -2.29 -13.80 -8.38
N THR A 342 -2.16 -13.03 -9.46
CA THR A 342 -0.90 -12.91 -10.20
C THR A 342 0.06 -11.92 -9.54
N GLY A 343 -0.38 -11.15 -8.53
CA GLY A 343 0.42 -10.07 -7.94
C GLY A 343 0.79 -8.96 -8.93
N THR A 344 1.87 -8.24 -8.61
CA THR A 344 2.44 -7.11 -9.36
C THR A 344 3.77 -7.44 -10.06
N HIS A 345 4.45 -8.51 -9.66
CA HIS A 345 5.73 -8.95 -10.22
C HIS A 345 5.64 -10.39 -10.71
N VAL A 346 6.36 -10.72 -11.78
CA VAL A 346 6.33 -12.05 -12.40
C VAL A 346 6.69 -13.17 -11.40
N SER A 347 7.61 -12.91 -10.48
CA SER A 347 7.99 -13.86 -9.43
C SER A 347 6.91 -14.09 -8.38
N HIS A 348 6.08 -13.08 -8.10
CA HIS A 348 4.88 -13.26 -7.28
C HIS A 348 3.93 -14.24 -7.97
N PHE A 349 3.70 -14.09 -9.27
CA PHE A 349 2.87 -15.01 -10.04
C PHE A 349 3.42 -16.45 -10.00
N SER A 350 4.73 -16.63 -10.17
CA SER A 350 5.39 -17.93 -9.97
C SER A 350 5.14 -18.51 -8.57
N TYR A 351 5.27 -17.69 -7.53
CA TYR A 351 5.05 -18.10 -6.14
C TYR A 351 3.59 -18.51 -5.87
N THR A 352 2.61 -17.72 -6.30
CA THR A 352 1.18 -18.04 -6.09
C THR A 352 0.75 -19.25 -6.89
N LEU A 353 1.32 -19.46 -8.07
CA LEU A 353 1.11 -20.67 -8.85
C LEU A 353 1.67 -21.91 -8.13
N ALA A 354 2.87 -21.83 -7.56
CA ALA A 354 3.42 -22.92 -6.75
C ALA A 354 2.53 -23.23 -5.53
N LEU A 355 2.00 -22.20 -4.85
CA LEU A 355 1.00 -22.41 -3.79
C LEU A 355 -0.28 -23.10 -4.30
N ALA A 356 -0.81 -22.67 -5.44
CA ALA A 356 -2.03 -23.26 -6.02
C ALA A 356 -1.84 -24.74 -6.39
N LEU A 357 -0.62 -25.12 -6.81
CA LEU A 357 -0.22 -26.49 -7.10
C LEU A 357 0.13 -27.31 -5.86
N GLY A 358 0.12 -26.72 -4.66
CA GLY A 358 0.27 -27.43 -3.39
C GLY A 358 1.71 -27.79 -3.03
N PHE A 359 2.69 -27.02 -3.52
CA PHE A 359 4.08 -27.16 -3.08
C PHE A 359 4.22 -26.80 -1.60
N LYS A 360 5.00 -27.60 -0.86
CA LYS A 360 5.24 -27.39 0.58
C LYS A 360 6.47 -26.52 0.83
N ASN A 361 7.53 -26.76 0.06
CA ASN A 361 8.80 -26.05 0.16
C ASN A 361 8.95 -25.17 -1.08
N ILE A 362 8.86 -23.85 -0.91
CA ILE A 362 9.04 -22.89 -1.99
C ILE A 362 10.29 -22.07 -1.69
N ILE A 363 11.33 -22.27 -2.50
CA ILE A 363 12.64 -21.61 -2.36
C ILE A 363 12.69 -20.48 -3.38
N MET A 364 12.91 -19.25 -2.93
CA MET A 364 13.06 -18.10 -3.82
C MET A 364 14.53 -17.75 -4.00
N ILE A 365 14.98 -17.62 -5.25
CA ILE A 365 16.35 -17.20 -5.60
C ILE A 365 16.32 -16.07 -6.62
N GLY A 366 17.32 -15.17 -6.59
CA GLY A 366 17.34 -13.98 -7.44
C GLY A 366 16.22 -12.98 -7.14
N GLN A 367 15.52 -13.13 -6.00
CA GLN A 367 14.44 -12.25 -5.57
C GLN A 367 15.02 -11.16 -4.66
N ASP A 368 15.78 -10.24 -5.23
CA ASP A 368 16.50 -9.22 -4.46
C ASP A 368 15.62 -8.05 -4.04
N LEU A 369 14.74 -7.58 -4.95
CA LEU A 369 13.96 -6.34 -4.76
C LEU A 369 14.84 -5.15 -4.36
N ALA A 370 16.11 -5.16 -4.77
CA ALA A 370 17.12 -4.19 -4.37
C ALA A 370 18.27 -4.21 -5.37
N PHE A 371 19.06 -3.14 -5.38
CA PHE A 371 20.31 -3.08 -6.12
C PHE A 371 21.41 -3.83 -5.38
N ASP A 372 22.39 -4.35 -6.13
CA ASP A 372 23.66 -4.79 -5.56
C ASP A 372 24.59 -3.62 -5.21
N GLU A 373 25.77 -3.92 -4.66
CA GLU A 373 26.78 -2.92 -4.27
C GLU A 373 27.32 -2.10 -5.46
N GLU A 374 27.25 -2.64 -6.68
CA GLU A 374 27.66 -1.96 -7.92
C GLU A 374 26.52 -1.14 -8.55
N GLY A 375 25.35 -1.15 -7.91
CA GLY A 375 24.14 -0.48 -8.36
C GLY A 375 23.42 -1.23 -9.48
N ASN A 376 23.65 -2.52 -9.69
CA ASN A 376 22.90 -3.32 -10.66
C ASN A 376 21.53 -3.67 -10.10
N SER A 377 20.50 -3.54 -10.92
CA SER A 377 19.12 -3.91 -10.61
C SER A 377 18.79 -5.37 -10.96
N HIS A 378 19.57 -5.95 -11.87
CA HIS A 378 19.35 -7.28 -12.43
C HIS A 378 20.68 -8.05 -12.52
N SER A 379 20.61 -9.38 -12.57
CA SER A 379 21.76 -10.26 -12.66
C SER A 379 22.51 -10.14 -13.98
N LYS A 380 23.81 -10.46 -13.92
CA LYS A 380 24.70 -10.49 -15.07
C LYS A 380 24.12 -11.30 -16.22
N GLY A 381 24.09 -10.70 -17.41
CA GLY A 381 23.57 -11.33 -18.62
C GLY A 381 22.06 -11.18 -18.85
N PHE A 382 21.37 -10.37 -18.04
CA PHE A 382 19.99 -9.94 -18.28
C PHE A 382 19.84 -9.21 -19.62
N VAL A 383 18.89 -9.65 -20.45
CA VAL A 383 18.79 -9.23 -21.87
C VAL A 383 18.47 -7.75 -22.07
N LEU A 384 17.82 -7.10 -21.09
CA LEU A 384 17.53 -5.66 -21.15
C LEU A 384 18.64 -4.79 -20.56
N GLY A 385 19.68 -5.40 -19.99
CA GLY A 385 20.80 -4.73 -19.33
C GLY A 385 20.64 -4.67 -17.80
N GLU A 386 21.74 -4.91 -17.09
CA GLU A 386 21.81 -5.04 -15.61
C GLU A 386 21.31 -3.79 -14.85
N LYS A 387 21.40 -2.63 -15.50
CA LYS A 387 21.05 -1.31 -14.96
C LYS A 387 19.82 -0.70 -15.64
N ILE A 388 18.97 -1.49 -16.29
CA ILE A 388 17.81 -0.96 -17.04
C ILE A 388 16.92 -0.07 -16.17
N ASP A 389 16.78 -0.39 -14.88
CA ASP A 389 15.92 0.38 -13.98
C ASP A 389 16.42 1.80 -13.69
N HIS A 390 17.71 2.08 -13.90
CA HIS A 390 18.23 3.45 -13.79
C HIS A 390 17.60 4.40 -14.82
N THR A 391 17.02 3.85 -15.89
CA THR A 391 16.30 4.63 -16.90
C THR A 391 14.88 5.00 -16.48
N LEU A 392 14.35 4.39 -15.41
CA LEU A 392 12.96 4.57 -14.97
C LEU A 392 12.77 5.83 -14.12
N ASN A 393 13.85 6.53 -13.74
CA ASN A 393 13.84 7.70 -12.86
C ASN A 393 12.98 7.51 -11.59
N MET A 394 12.96 6.28 -11.06
CA MET A 394 12.19 5.97 -9.85
C MET A 394 12.93 6.46 -8.61
N PRO A 395 12.21 7.04 -7.63
CA PRO A 395 12.80 7.35 -6.34
C PRO A 395 13.35 6.09 -5.68
N THR A 396 14.47 6.21 -4.98
CA THR A 396 15.08 5.09 -4.26
C THR A 396 15.01 5.29 -2.75
N LEU A 397 14.95 4.18 -2.02
CA LEU A 397 14.93 4.11 -0.57
C LEU A 397 16.08 3.25 -0.09
N LYS A 398 16.82 3.75 0.90
CA LYS A 398 17.75 2.92 1.66
C LYS A 398 16.97 2.21 2.77
N THR A 399 17.04 0.89 2.81
CA THR A 399 16.31 0.07 3.77
C THR A 399 17.18 -1.07 4.30
N GLN A 400 16.74 -1.72 5.36
CA GLN A 400 17.48 -2.83 5.98
C GLN A 400 17.55 -4.03 5.02
N ALA A 401 18.73 -4.62 4.89
CA ALA A 401 18.96 -5.80 4.05
C ALA A 401 18.29 -7.06 4.61
N TYR A 402 18.04 -8.05 3.74
CA TYR A 402 17.56 -9.37 4.14
C TYR A 402 18.45 -9.99 5.24
N GLY A 403 17.83 -10.59 6.25
CA GLY A 403 18.53 -11.16 7.40
C GLY A 403 19.03 -10.12 8.40
N GLY A 404 18.67 -8.84 8.24
CA GLY A 404 18.96 -7.75 9.17
C GLY A 404 20.40 -7.26 9.15
N LYS A 405 21.19 -7.65 8.15
CA LYS A 405 22.64 -7.39 8.08
C LYS A 405 22.97 -6.34 7.03
N GLY A 406 23.10 -5.09 7.49
CA GLY A 406 23.43 -3.95 6.63
C GLY A 406 22.20 -3.33 5.99
N GLU A 407 22.45 -2.51 4.98
CA GLU A 407 21.43 -1.74 4.26
C GLU A 407 21.56 -1.97 2.77
N VAL A 408 20.43 -1.94 2.07
CA VAL A 408 20.34 -2.03 0.61
C VAL A 408 19.58 -0.84 0.06
N LEU A 409 19.84 -0.51 -1.19
CA LEU A 409 19.05 0.47 -1.93
C LEU A 409 17.95 -0.27 -2.71
N THR A 410 16.73 0.23 -2.69
CA THR A 410 15.59 -0.31 -3.44
C THR A 410 14.78 0.82 -4.07
N HIS A 411 13.90 0.49 -5.02
CA HIS A 411 12.95 1.46 -5.58
C HIS A 411 11.79 1.70 -4.62
N ILE A 412 11.26 2.92 -4.63
CA ILE A 412 9.96 3.24 -4.02
C ILE A 412 8.90 3.09 -5.11
N ALA A 413 8.12 2.01 -5.06
CA ALA A 413 7.00 1.76 -5.98
C ALA A 413 5.72 2.53 -5.58
#